data_AF-A0A0L1KG45-F1
#
_entry.id   AF-A0A0L1KG45-F1
#
_cell.length_a   1.000
_cell.length_b   1.000
_cell.length_c   1.000
_cell.angle_alpha   90.00
_cell.angle_beta   90.00
_cell.angle_gamma   90.00
#
_symmetry.space_group_name_H-M   'P 1'
#
loop_
_entity.id
_entity.type
_entity.pdbx_description
1 polymer ?
#
loop_
_entity_poly.entity_id
_entity_poly.type
_entity_poly.pdbx_seq_one_letter_code
_entity_poly.pdbx_strand_id
1 'polypeptide(L)' 'MVVMSRSLGIEVIAEGIETEEQRRTLLEIGCYYGQGYLFSPAVPVDEACALRFGYSDKETA' A
#
# COMPACT_ATOMS: atom_id res chain seq x y z
N MET A 1 -10.65 -11.92 3.93
CA MET A 1 -9.42 -11.60 4.66
C MET A 1 -9.55 -10.34 5.51
N VAL A 2 -9.87 -9.18 4.95
CA VAL A 2 -9.99 -7.90 5.70
C VAL A 2 -10.98 -7.94 6.88
N VAL A 3 -12.15 -8.55 6.69
CA VAL A 3 -13.12 -8.71 7.80
C VAL A 3 -12.59 -9.63 8.91
N MET A 4 -11.92 -10.72 8.52
CA MET A 4 -11.33 -11.67 9.47
C MET A 4 -10.16 -11.06 10.25
N SER A 5 -9.32 -10.26 9.58
CA SER A 5 -8.15 -9.63 10.22
C SER A 5 -8.56 -8.64 11.30
N ARG A 6 -9.68 -7.93 11.13
CA ARG A 6 -10.27 -7.06 12.16
C ARG A 6 -10.64 -7.83 13.42
N SER A 7 -11.30 -8.99 13.28
CA SER A 7 -11.65 -9.84 14.43
C SER A 7 -10.43 -10.42 15.14
N LEU A 8 -9.32 -10.62 14.42
CA LEU A 8 -8.07 -11.14 14.95
C LEU A 8 -7.13 -10.04 15.47
N GLY A 9 -7.45 -8.76 15.26
CA GLY A 9 -6.58 -7.63 15.63
C GLY A 9 -5.26 -7.61 14.87
N ILE A 10 -5.23 -8.13 13.64
CA ILE A 10 -4.03 -8.17 12.78
C ILE A 10 -4.17 -7.24 11.58
N GLU A 11 -3.04 -6.70 11.13
CA GLU A 11 -2.97 -5.93 9.90
C GLU A 11 -2.85 -6.84 8.68
N VAL A 12 -3.30 -6.35 7.53
CA VAL A 12 -3.21 -7.05 6.24
C VAL A 12 -2.59 -6.11 5.21
N ILE A 13 -1.75 -6.67 4.35
CA ILE A 13 -1.11 -5.98 3.23
C ILE A 13 -1.71 -6.57 1.94
N ALA A 14 -2.26 -5.73 1.08
CA ALA A 14 -2.71 -6.14 -0.25
C ALA A 14 -1.55 -6.08 -1.26
N GLU A 15 -1.27 -7.16 -1.98
CA GLU A 15 -0.21 -7.21 -2.96
C GLU A 15 -0.73 -7.15 -4.40
N GLY A 16 0.08 -6.61 -5.31
CA GLY A 16 -0.24 -6.56 -6.75
C GLY A 16 -1.18 -5.42 -7.14
N ILE A 17 -1.10 -4.28 -6.45
CA ILE A 17 -1.88 -3.08 -6.80
C ILE A 17 -1.23 -2.38 -8.00
N GLU A 18 -1.89 -2.40 -9.14
CA GLU A 18 -1.40 -1.83 -10.40
C GLU A 18 -2.23 -0.65 -10.88
N THR A 19 -3.49 -0.52 -10.42
CA THR A 19 -4.41 0.53 -10.86
C THR A 19 -5.04 1.31 -9.70
N GLU A 20 -5.39 2.56 -9.97
CA GLU A 20 -6.06 3.45 -9.02
C GLU A 20 -7.43 2.90 -8.58
N GLU A 21 -8.13 2.18 -9.47
CA GLU A 21 -9.40 1.51 -9.17
C GLU A 21 -9.24 0.38 -8.15
N GLN A 22 -8.17 -0.43 -8.27
CA GLN A 22 -7.85 -1.46 -7.28
C GLN A 22 -7.55 -0.84 -5.92
N ARG A 23 -6.74 0.23 -5.88
CA ARG A 23 -6.45 0.98 -4.65
C ARG A 23 -7.73 1.52 -4.01
N ARG A 24 -8.62 2.15 -4.79
CA ARG A 24 -9.91 2.66 -4.29
C ARG A 24 -10.76 1.54 -3.68
N THR A 25 -10.87 0.41 -4.36
CA THR A 25 -11.64 -0.74 -3.86
C THR A 25 -11.08 -1.27 -2.54
N LEU A 26 -9.74 -1.33 -2.41
CA LEU A 26 -9.07 -1.74 -1.18
C LEU A 26 -9.34 -0.79 -0.02
N LEU A 27 -9.33 0.52 -0.27
CA LEU A 27 -9.69 1.54 0.72
C LEU A 27 -11.16 1.42 1.16
N GLU A 28 -12.08 1.19 0.22
CA GLU A 28 -13.51 1.03 0.51
C GLU A 28 -13.80 -0.17 1.42
N ILE A 29 -13.08 -1.28 1.24
CA ILE A 29 -13.18 -2.45 2.13
C ILE A 29 -12.35 -2.29 3.41
N GLY A 30 -11.63 -1.18 3.57
CA GLY A 30 -10.79 -0.80 4.71
C GLY A 30 -9.51 -1.63 4.84
N CYS A 31 -8.83 -1.84 3.72
CA CYS A 31 -7.46 -2.33 3.61
C CYS A 31 -6.54 -1.13 3.30
N TYR A 32 -5.72 -0.72 4.26
CA TYR A 32 -4.94 0.52 4.19
C TYR A 32 -3.47 0.33 3.82
N TYR A 33 -2.97 -0.91 3.88
CA TYR A 33 -1.61 -1.24 3.48
C TYR A 33 -1.62 -2.02 2.17
N GLY A 34 -0.66 -1.71 1.30
CA GLY A 34 -0.50 -2.47 0.08
C GLY A 34 0.79 -2.18 -0.67
N GLN A 35 1.10 -3.07 -1.60
CA GLN A 35 2.25 -2.98 -2.50
C GLN A 35 1.82 -3.29 -3.93
N GLY A 36 2.54 -2.70 -4.89
CA GLY A 36 2.36 -2.99 -6.30
C GLY A 36 2.88 -1.88 -7.19
N TYR A 37 2.87 -2.14 -8.50
CA TYR A 37 3.46 -1.27 -9.51
C TYR A 37 2.79 0.10 -9.63
N LEU A 38 1.56 0.26 -9.10
CA LEU A 38 0.94 1.58 -8.95
C LEU A 38 1.80 2.53 -8.10
N PHE A 39 2.46 1.99 -7.07
CA PHE A 39 3.29 2.76 -6.16
C PHE A 39 4.76 2.74 -6.58
N SER A 40 5.32 1.54 -6.73
CA SER A 40 6.71 1.31 -7.10
C SER A 40 6.93 -0.16 -7.47
N PRO A 41 7.78 -0.47 -8.47
CA PRO A 41 8.32 -1.81 -8.61
C PRO A 41 9.27 -2.15 -7.45
N ALA A 42 9.75 -3.40 -7.38
CA ALA A 42 10.90 -3.71 -6.53
C ALA A 42 12.14 -2.96 -7.07
N VAL A 43 12.82 -2.23 -6.19
CA VAL A 43 13.97 -1.39 -6.55
C VAL A 43 15.20 -1.74 -5.69
N PRO A 44 16.42 -1.43 -6.17
CA PRO A 44 17.65 -1.48 -5.37
C PRO A 44 17.58 -0.69 -4.06
N VAL A 45 18.46 -1.01 -3.11
CA VAL A 45 18.43 -0.44 -1.75
C VAL A 45 18.66 1.08 -1.72
N ASP A 46 19.53 1.58 -2.59
CA ASP A 46 19.83 3.00 -2.76
C ASP A 46 18.61 3.79 -3.25
N GLU A 47 17.87 3.25 -4.22
CA GLU A 47 16.60 3.81 -4.68
C GLU A 47 15.52 3.73 -3.60
N ALA A 48 15.40 2.61 -2.90
CA ALA A 48 14.46 2.45 -1.78
C ALA A 48 14.72 3.47 -0.66
N CYS A 49 15.98 3.72 -0.33
CA CYS A 49 16.37 4.75 0.63
C CYS A 49 15.93 6.15 0.17
N ALA A 50 16.03 6.47 -1.12
CA ALA A 50 15.57 7.74 -1.66
C ALA A 50 14.03 7.88 -1.63
N LEU A 51 13.29 6.82 -1.97
CA LEU A 51 11.82 6.80 -1.91
C LEU A 51 11.29 7.08 -0.51
N ARG A 52 11.98 6.59 0.54
CA ARG A 52 11.62 6.84 1.94
C ARG A 52 11.54 8.33 2.28
N PHE A 53 12.39 9.16 1.67
CA PHE A 53 12.40 10.61 1.91
C PHE A 53 11.41 11.36 1.00
N GLY A 54 11.20 10.88 -0.23
CA GLY A 54 10.27 11.51 -1.19
C GLY A 54 8.78 11.22 -0.94
N TYR A 55 8.43 10.21 -0.13
CA TYR A 55 7.03 9.90 0.20
C TYR A 55 6.44 10.82 1.29
N SER A 56 7.29 11.55 2.04
CA SER A 56 6.84 12.50 3.08
C SER A 56 6.10 13.71 2.50
N ASP A 57 6.30 14.02 1.23
CA ASP A 57 5.75 15.23 0.58
C ASP A 57 4.49 14.94 -0.25
N LYS A 58 4.13 13.67 -0.45
CA LYS A 58 2.90 13.26 -1.16
C LYS A 58 1.81 12.91 -0.16
N GLU A 59 1.20 13.97 0.37
CA GLU A 59 -0.15 14.04 0.96
C GLU A 59 -0.66 12.89 1.84
N THR A 60 -0.76 13.22 3.13
CA THR A 60 -1.79 12.74 4.06
C THR A 60 -3.18 13.30 3.67
N ALA A 61 -3.65 13.06 2.45
CA ALA A 61 -5.00 13.41 1.99
C ALA A 61 -5.93 12.19 1.97
#